data_AF-A0A2D6X7M9-F1
#
_entry.id   AF-A0A2D6X7M9-F1
#
_cell.length_a   1.000
_cell.length_b   1.000
_cell.length_c   1.000
_cell.angle_alpha   90.00
_cell.angle_beta   90.00
_cell.angle_gamma   90.00
#
_symmetry.space_group_name_H-M   'P 1'
#
loop_
_entity.id
_entity.type
_entity.pdbx_description
1 polymer ?
#
loop_
_entity_poly.entity_id
_entity_poly.type
_entity_poly.pdbx_seq_one_letter_code
_entity_poly.pdbx_strand_id
1 'polypeptide(L)'
;MKIRHNKKRNTAFVYEALIREGTSAILQKDNERKNKIVKIIKRHFKPGTRLRHDLECYRSLYGNQRIAAPHCMRIVREAALQRRLINPQELFDDQTELIRDINKDLDSAVFGNFVPNYKSLATISQMFSPTTAPKDKVLLETMVINGMISDTEEEVPGEIDSVVVETFIKKFNTKYDVGLLEEQKKLLNYYITSFVDNSLELKMFLNEEISRLKTKLTEAIMVDCIASDETMVDKTKAVVQKLDEFKNESVSEEVLLTVLKAQSLVKEVFEDGNRN
;
A
#
# COMPACT_ATOMS: atom_id res chain seq x y z
N MET A 1 1.00 -25.62 12.83
CA MET A 1 0.92 -25.03 14.18
C MET A 1 -0.05 -23.84 14.12
N LYS A 2 -1.27 -23.93 14.66
CA LYS A 2 -2.24 -22.80 14.64
C LYS A 2 -1.99 -21.91 15.86
N ILE A 3 -0.98 -21.05 15.80
CA ILE A 3 -0.75 -20.03 16.83
C ILE A 3 -1.75 -18.89 16.61
N ARG A 4 -2.46 -18.51 17.67
CA ARG A 4 -3.49 -17.48 17.68
C ARG A 4 -2.85 -16.09 17.60
N HIS A 5 -2.70 -15.55 16.38
CA HIS A 5 -2.21 -14.18 16.15
C HIS A 5 -3.34 -13.16 16.26
N ASN A 6 -3.14 -12.09 17.04
CA ASN A 6 -4.09 -10.98 17.11
C ASN A 6 -3.70 -9.88 16.11
N LYS A 7 -4.38 -9.85 14.96
CA LYS A 7 -4.15 -8.85 13.90
C LYS A 7 -4.19 -7.40 14.40
N LYS A 8 -5.05 -7.08 15.37
CA LYS A 8 -5.18 -5.71 15.91
C LYS A 8 -3.96 -5.28 16.73
N ARG A 9 -3.16 -6.25 17.21
CA ARG A 9 -1.95 -6.03 18.01
C ARG A 9 -0.66 -6.16 17.18
N ASN A 10 -0.80 -6.24 15.86
CA ASN A 10 0.32 -6.21 14.94
C ASN A 10 0.42 -4.80 14.38
N THR A 11 1.44 -4.06 14.82
CA THR A 11 1.64 -2.64 14.50
C THR A 11 1.74 -2.41 13.00
N ALA A 12 2.47 -3.27 12.28
CA ALA A 12 2.58 -3.20 10.83
C ALA A 12 1.25 -3.46 10.13
N PHE A 13 0.50 -4.50 10.54
CA PHE A 13 -0.81 -4.78 9.96
C PHE A 13 -1.78 -3.59 10.14
N VAL A 14 -1.85 -3.01 11.34
CA VAL A 14 -2.77 -1.88 11.60
C VAL A 14 -2.36 -0.65 10.78
N TYR A 15 -1.06 -0.39 10.65
CA TYR A 15 -0.56 0.67 9.77
C TYR A 15 -0.98 0.43 8.31
N GLU A 16 -0.73 -0.76 7.77
CA GLU A 16 -1.08 -1.15 6.40
C GLU A 16 -2.60 -1.07 6.14
N ALA A 17 -3.41 -1.43 7.14
CA ALA A 17 -4.87 -1.32 7.07
C ALA A 17 -5.36 0.13 7.06
N LEU A 18 -4.71 1.01 7.83
CA LEU A 18 -4.99 2.45 7.84
C LEU A 18 -4.59 3.14 6.55
N ILE A 19 -3.44 2.78 5.96
CA ILE A 19 -3.03 3.31 4.65
C ILE A 19 -4.07 2.96 3.60
N ARG A 20 -4.51 1.68 3.54
CA ARG A 20 -5.56 1.25 2.60
C ARG A 20 -6.89 1.94 2.82
N GLU A 21 -7.28 2.15 4.07
CA GLU A 21 -8.48 2.92 4.39
C GLU A 21 -8.34 4.38 3.94
N GLY A 22 -7.15 4.97 4.10
CA GLY A 22 -6.84 6.33 3.65
C GLY A 22 -6.92 6.45 2.14
N THR A 23 -6.33 5.51 1.42
CA THR A 23 -6.41 5.42 -0.04
C THR A 23 -7.86 5.27 -0.50
N SER A 24 -8.65 4.40 0.14
CA SER A 24 -10.10 4.27 -0.09
C SER A 24 -10.83 5.59 0.10
N ALA A 25 -10.55 6.33 1.18
CA ALA A 25 -11.16 7.63 1.45
C ALA A 25 -10.81 8.69 0.40
N ILE A 26 -9.55 8.70 -0.08
CA ILE A 26 -9.11 9.61 -1.15
C ILE A 26 -9.87 9.30 -2.45
N LEU A 27 -9.97 8.01 -2.83
CA LEU A 27 -10.67 7.58 -4.04
C LEU A 27 -12.16 7.95 -4.02
N GLN A 28 -12.80 7.85 -2.84
CA GLN A 28 -14.20 8.21 -2.65
C GLN A 28 -14.42 9.73 -2.45
N LYS A 29 -13.37 10.56 -2.56
CA LYS A 29 -13.39 12.00 -2.25
C LYS A 29 -13.92 12.31 -0.84
N ASP A 30 -13.80 11.35 0.09
CA ASP A 30 -14.21 11.46 1.49
C ASP A 30 -13.11 12.14 2.30
N ASN A 31 -13.09 13.47 2.23
CA ASN A 31 -12.09 14.30 2.88
C ASN A 31 -12.15 14.22 4.41
N GLU A 32 -13.33 13.99 4.99
CA GLU A 32 -13.47 13.89 6.44
C GLU A 32 -12.76 12.62 6.97
N ARG A 33 -13.08 11.45 6.40
CA ARG A 33 -12.45 10.19 6.78
C ARG A 33 -10.95 10.21 6.50
N LYS A 34 -10.53 10.75 5.36
CA LYS A 34 -9.09 10.96 5.04
C LYS A 34 -8.40 11.76 6.15
N ASN A 35 -8.97 12.89 6.54
CA ASN A 35 -8.37 13.78 7.54
C ASN A 35 -8.26 13.10 8.91
N LYS A 36 -9.26 12.30 9.31
CA LYS A 36 -9.22 11.50 10.54
C LYS A 36 -8.11 10.44 10.50
N ILE A 37 -7.97 9.72 9.39
CA ILE A 37 -6.88 8.72 9.19
C ILE A 37 -5.51 9.38 9.27
N VAL A 38 -5.31 10.50 8.57
CA VAL A 38 -4.05 11.25 8.59
C VAL A 38 -3.72 11.72 10.01
N LYS A 39 -4.72 12.17 10.77
CA LYS A 39 -4.54 12.59 12.17
C LYS A 39 -4.11 11.41 13.05
N ILE A 40 -4.73 10.24 12.92
CA ILE A 40 -4.37 9.01 13.64
C ILE A 40 -2.92 8.62 13.31
N ILE A 41 -2.56 8.58 12.03
CA ILE A 41 -1.20 8.22 11.58
C ILE A 41 -0.17 9.20 12.16
N LYS A 42 -0.42 10.52 12.05
CA LYS A 42 0.48 11.56 12.58
C LYS A 42 0.61 11.52 14.10
N ARG A 43 -0.43 11.11 14.83
CA ARG A 43 -0.37 10.97 16.29
C ARG A 43 0.51 9.79 16.69
N HIS A 44 0.22 8.62 16.13
CA HIS A 44 0.75 7.34 16.61
C HIS A 44 2.08 6.94 15.96
N PHE A 45 2.30 7.33 14.70
CA PHE A 45 3.47 6.93 13.89
C PHE A 45 4.40 8.08 13.52
N LYS A 46 4.37 9.20 14.26
CA LYS A 46 5.38 10.27 14.09
C LYS A 46 6.78 9.78 14.53
N PRO A 47 7.85 10.42 14.04
CA PRO A 47 9.21 10.11 14.48
C PRO A 47 9.37 10.16 16.01
N GLY A 48 10.08 9.18 16.57
CA GLY A 48 10.34 9.07 18.01
C GLY A 48 9.26 8.34 18.82
N THR A 49 8.14 7.92 18.23
CA THR A 49 7.15 7.07 18.94
C THR A 49 7.57 5.60 18.94
N ARG A 50 7.18 4.86 19.98
CA ARG A 50 7.45 3.41 20.06
C ARG A 50 6.76 2.63 18.94
N LEU A 51 5.52 3.00 18.56
CA LEU A 51 4.83 2.40 17.41
C LEU A 51 5.57 2.65 16.10
N ARG A 52 6.21 3.81 15.94
CA ARG A 52 7.03 4.09 14.76
C ARG A 52 8.28 3.22 14.74
N HIS A 53 8.99 3.11 15.86
CA HIS A 53 10.16 2.23 15.97
C HIS A 53 9.81 0.75 15.77
N ASP A 54 8.70 0.29 16.35
CA ASP A 54 8.19 -1.06 16.13
C ASP A 54 7.90 -1.30 14.64
N LEU A 55 7.18 -0.38 13.99
CA LEU A 55 6.89 -0.44 12.56
C LEU A 55 8.16 -0.52 11.70
N GLU A 56 9.23 0.20 12.07
CA GLU A 56 10.51 0.16 11.38
C GLU A 56 11.17 -1.23 11.47
N CYS A 57 11.10 -1.90 12.63
CA CYS A 57 11.57 -3.28 12.78
C CYS A 57 10.78 -4.27 11.89
N TYR A 58 9.48 -4.04 11.68
CA TYR A 58 8.72 -4.86 10.72
C TYR A 58 9.14 -4.58 9.28
N ARG A 59 9.25 -3.30 8.90
CA ARG A 59 9.54 -2.89 7.52
C ARG A 59 10.92 -3.35 7.05
N SER A 60 11.92 -3.38 7.93
CA SER A 60 13.25 -3.90 7.60
C SER A 60 13.21 -5.38 7.21
N LEU A 61 12.12 -6.09 7.49
CA LEU A 61 11.94 -7.53 7.24
C LEU A 61 10.89 -7.84 6.16
N TYR A 62 10.39 -6.81 5.45
CA TYR A 62 9.51 -7.04 4.31
C TYR A 62 10.25 -7.81 3.22
N GLY A 63 9.54 -8.60 2.41
CA GLY A 63 10.18 -9.41 1.38
C GLY A 63 10.75 -8.61 0.20
N ASN A 64 11.37 -9.31 -0.75
CA ASN A 64 11.81 -8.80 -2.06
C ASN A 64 12.83 -7.64 -1.99
N GLN A 65 13.74 -7.68 -1.01
CA GLN A 65 14.72 -6.60 -0.82
C GLN A 65 15.99 -6.77 -1.68
N ARG A 66 16.14 -7.89 -2.39
CA ARG A 66 17.35 -8.24 -3.17
C ARG A 66 18.63 -8.16 -2.34
N ILE A 67 18.54 -8.64 -1.10
CA ILE A 67 19.63 -8.62 -0.14
C ILE A 67 20.23 -10.02 -0.08
N ALA A 68 21.56 -10.11 -0.19
CA ALA A 68 22.22 -11.41 -0.10
C ALA A 68 21.98 -12.07 1.27
N ALA A 69 21.85 -13.40 1.28
CA ALA A 69 21.49 -14.18 2.47
C ALA A 69 22.25 -13.82 3.77
N PRO A 70 23.58 -13.60 3.76
CA PRO A 70 24.32 -13.21 4.96
C PRO A 70 23.87 -11.87 5.54
N HIS A 71 23.46 -10.93 4.69
CA HIS A 71 22.96 -9.62 5.10
C HIS A 71 21.52 -9.73 5.63
N CYS A 72 20.65 -10.54 5.02
CA CYS A 72 19.30 -10.79 5.56
C CYS A 72 19.33 -11.37 6.98
N MET A 73 20.20 -12.35 7.23
CA MET A 73 20.42 -12.91 8.56
C MET A 73 20.82 -11.84 9.58
N ARG A 74 21.71 -10.92 9.20
CA ARG A 74 22.12 -9.81 10.07
C ARG A 74 20.96 -8.86 10.33
N ILE A 75 20.21 -8.46 9.30
CA ILE A 75 19.06 -7.55 9.43
C ILE A 75 17.99 -8.16 10.34
N VAL A 76 17.66 -9.45 10.18
CA VAL A 76 16.69 -10.15 11.02
C VAL A 76 17.11 -10.14 12.49
N ARG A 77 18.39 -10.41 12.78
CA ARG A 77 18.93 -10.35 14.13
C ARG A 77 18.87 -8.94 14.71
N GLU A 78 19.32 -7.93 13.97
CA GLU A 78 19.30 -6.54 14.41
C GLU A 78 17.87 -6.04 14.66
N ALA A 79 16.93 -6.33 13.75
CA ALA A 79 15.52 -5.98 13.92
C ALA A 79 14.91 -6.66 15.15
N ALA A 80 15.22 -7.93 15.40
CA ALA A 80 14.76 -8.65 16.59
C ALA A 80 15.37 -8.08 17.89
N LEU A 81 16.63 -7.63 17.87
CA LEU A 81 17.28 -6.98 19.01
C LEU A 81 16.66 -5.61 19.29
N GLN A 82 16.55 -4.76 18.29
CA GLN A 82 15.91 -3.44 18.42
C GLN A 82 14.48 -3.57 18.93
N ARG A 83 13.73 -4.55 18.41
CA ARG A 83 12.36 -4.80 18.85
C ARG A 83 12.25 -5.22 20.30
N ARG A 84 13.23 -5.96 20.83
CA ARG A 84 13.33 -6.37 22.24
C ARG A 84 13.65 -5.21 23.18
N LEU A 85 14.28 -4.15 22.68
CA LEU A 85 14.56 -2.94 23.46
C LEU A 85 13.31 -2.08 23.67
N ILE A 86 12.24 -2.31 22.89
CA ILE A 86 10.95 -1.65 23.10
C ILE A 86 10.25 -2.28 24.31
N ASN A 87 9.90 -1.46 25.31
CA ASN A 87 9.17 -1.91 26.49
C ASN A 87 7.83 -2.58 26.09
N PRO A 88 7.62 -3.87 26.42
CA PRO A 88 6.42 -4.60 25.99
C PRO A 88 5.11 -4.03 26.53
N GLN A 89 5.11 -3.52 27.77
CA GLN A 89 3.92 -2.97 28.41
C GLN A 89 3.55 -1.63 27.77
N GLU A 90 4.52 -0.73 27.63
CA GLU A 90 4.28 0.58 27.01
C GLU A 90 3.82 0.45 25.56
N LEU A 91 4.39 -0.50 24.81
CA LEU A 91 3.93 -0.76 23.46
C LEU A 91 2.51 -1.32 23.42
N PHE A 92 2.16 -2.21 24.36
CA PHE A 92 0.79 -2.70 24.47
C PHE A 92 -0.20 -1.56 24.75
N ASP A 93 0.20 -0.60 25.59
CA ASP A 93 -0.60 0.58 25.92
C ASP A 93 -0.76 1.49 24.70
N ASP A 94 0.33 1.79 23.97
CA ASP A 94 0.29 2.57 22.72
C ASP A 94 -0.60 1.90 21.65
N GLN A 95 -0.49 0.57 21.50
CA GLN A 95 -1.36 -0.19 20.60
C GLN A 95 -2.83 -0.13 21.05
N THR A 96 -3.09 -0.15 22.35
CA THR A 96 -4.46 -0.04 22.90
C THR A 96 -5.03 1.33 22.58
N GLU A 97 -4.23 2.38 22.73
CA GLU A 97 -4.63 3.74 22.39
C GLU A 97 -4.90 3.91 20.90
N LEU A 98 -4.03 3.37 20.03
CA LEU A 98 -4.25 3.35 18.59
C LEU A 98 -5.56 2.64 18.23
N ILE A 99 -5.82 1.45 18.78
CA ILE A 99 -7.06 0.71 18.53
C ILE A 99 -8.29 1.52 18.98
N ARG A 100 -8.19 2.17 20.15
CA ARG A 100 -9.27 3.01 20.68
C ARG A 100 -9.56 4.20 19.76
N ASP A 101 -8.52 4.90 19.31
CA ASP A 101 -8.67 6.04 18.40
C ASP A 101 -9.28 5.61 17.06
N ILE A 102 -8.86 4.46 16.51
CA ILE A 102 -9.46 3.89 15.29
C ILE A 102 -10.95 3.60 15.51
N ASN A 103 -11.33 2.92 16.60
CA ASN A 103 -12.74 2.59 16.84
C ASN A 103 -13.61 3.83 17.13
N LYS A 104 -13.01 4.93 17.63
CA LYS A 104 -13.73 6.14 17.98
C LYS A 104 -13.91 7.08 16.80
N ASP A 105 -12.82 7.31 16.05
CA ASP A 105 -12.80 8.30 14.97
C ASP A 105 -13.16 7.67 13.62
N LEU A 106 -12.96 6.36 13.46
CA LEU A 106 -13.29 5.57 12.27
C LEU A 106 -14.26 4.43 12.65
N ASP A 107 -14.29 3.36 11.85
CA ASP A 107 -15.04 2.14 12.13
C ASP A 107 -14.09 0.97 12.44
N SER A 108 -14.52 0.04 13.29
CA SER A 108 -13.82 -1.22 13.56
C SER A 108 -13.60 -2.10 12.32
N ALA A 109 -14.33 -1.84 11.23
CA ALA A 109 -14.19 -2.46 9.92
C ALA A 109 -12.80 -2.24 9.30
N VAL A 110 -12.06 -1.20 9.70
CA VAL A 110 -10.67 -0.98 9.25
C VAL A 110 -9.79 -2.19 9.52
N PHE A 111 -9.98 -2.88 10.65
CA PHE A 111 -9.24 -4.11 10.95
C PHE A 111 -9.62 -5.30 10.06
N GLY A 112 -10.71 -5.18 9.30
CA GLY A 112 -11.17 -6.13 8.30
C GLY A 112 -10.59 -5.88 6.90
N ASN A 113 -9.88 -4.77 6.69
CA ASN A 113 -9.26 -4.47 5.41
C ASN A 113 -8.27 -5.57 5.02
N PHE A 114 -8.33 -5.97 3.75
CA PHE A 114 -7.43 -6.97 3.20
C PHE A 114 -6.01 -6.42 3.13
N VAL A 115 -5.06 -7.15 3.71
CA VAL A 115 -3.63 -6.84 3.68
C VAL A 115 -2.94 -8.05 3.01
N PRO A 116 -2.48 -7.93 1.75
CA PRO A 116 -1.98 -9.06 0.96
C PRO A 116 -0.87 -9.84 1.66
N ASN A 117 0.07 -9.14 2.31
CA ASN A 117 1.18 -9.72 3.04
C ASN A 117 0.86 -10.06 4.50
N TYR A 118 -0.42 -10.19 4.89
CA TYR A 118 -0.82 -10.47 6.27
C TYR A 118 -0.13 -11.72 6.86
N LYS A 119 0.02 -12.79 6.06
CA LYS A 119 0.75 -13.99 6.51
C LYS A 119 2.18 -13.65 6.91
N SER A 120 2.91 -12.91 6.06
CA SER A 120 4.29 -12.48 6.34
C SER A 120 4.36 -11.59 7.58
N LEU A 121 3.42 -10.65 7.73
CA LEU A 121 3.35 -9.79 8.93
C LEU A 121 3.07 -10.60 10.20
N ALA A 122 2.22 -11.64 10.11
CA ALA A 122 1.95 -12.54 11.22
C ALA A 122 3.19 -13.39 11.58
N THR A 123 3.92 -13.88 10.58
CA THR A 123 5.20 -14.60 10.76
C THR A 123 6.22 -13.72 11.49
N ILE A 124 6.44 -12.49 11.03
CA ILE A 124 7.33 -11.52 11.68
C ILE A 124 6.88 -11.24 13.12
N SER A 125 5.58 -11.06 13.34
CA SER A 125 5.04 -10.83 14.69
C SER A 125 5.28 -12.01 15.63
N GLN A 126 5.16 -13.25 15.14
CA GLN A 126 5.46 -14.44 15.92
C GLN A 126 6.95 -14.57 16.21
N MET A 127 7.81 -14.21 15.25
CA MET A 127 9.26 -14.20 15.42
C MET A 127 9.70 -13.20 16.52
N PHE A 128 9.04 -12.05 16.59
CA PHE A 128 9.26 -11.05 17.63
C PHE A 128 8.70 -11.43 19.00
N SER A 129 7.76 -12.36 19.07
CA SER A 129 7.13 -12.74 20.34
C SER A 129 8.15 -13.37 21.31
N PRO A 130 8.18 -12.94 22.58
CA PRO A 130 9.05 -13.54 23.60
C PRO A 130 8.60 -14.94 24.01
N THR A 131 7.35 -15.32 23.73
CA THR A 131 6.78 -16.62 24.09
C THR A 131 7.02 -17.72 23.05
N THR A 132 7.59 -17.36 21.89
CA THR A 132 7.93 -18.32 20.84
C THR A 132 9.13 -19.17 21.26
N ALA A 133 9.00 -20.49 21.19
CA ALA A 133 10.07 -21.41 21.56
C ALA A 133 11.32 -21.22 20.69
N PRO A 134 12.55 -21.45 21.21
CA PRO A 134 13.78 -21.19 20.46
C PRO A 134 13.85 -21.86 19.09
N LYS A 135 13.40 -23.12 18.98
CA LYS A 135 13.34 -23.85 17.70
C LYS A 135 12.40 -23.18 16.70
N ASP A 136 11.18 -22.86 17.12
CA ASP A 136 10.18 -22.23 16.27
C ASP A 136 10.63 -20.83 15.85
N LYS A 137 11.33 -20.11 16.74
CA LYS A 137 11.91 -18.82 16.42
C LYS A 137 12.94 -18.92 15.29
N VAL A 138 13.85 -19.89 15.35
CA VAL A 138 14.82 -20.13 14.27
C VAL A 138 14.10 -20.49 12.95
N LEU A 139 13.04 -21.30 13.00
CA LEU A 139 12.25 -21.62 11.80
C LEU A 139 11.56 -20.39 11.21
N LEU A 140 10.98 -19.52 12.05
CA LEU A 140 10.36 -18.27 11.61
C LEU A 140 11.39 -17.29 11.06
N GLU A 141 12.58 -17.20 11.68
CA GLU A 141 13.70 -16.41 11.15
C GLU A 141 14.08 -16.89 9.74
N THR A 142 14.23 -18.21 9.53
CA THR A 142 14.51 -18.78 8.19
C THR A 142 13.40 -18.44 7.20
N MET A 143 12.11 -18.52 7.58
CA MET A 143 11.00 -18.14 6.71
C MET A 143 11.05 -16.66 6.31
N VAL A 144 11.38 -15.77 7.24
CA VAL A 144 11.55 -14.33 6.97
C VAL A 144 12.76 -14.10 6.06
N ILE A 145 13.89 -14.75 6.35
CA ILE A 145 15.12 -14.65 5.56
C ILE A 145 14.88 -15.10 4.11
N ASN A 146 14.20 -16.23 3.90
CA ASN A 146 13.87 -16.70 2.56
C ASN A 146 13.01 -15.66 1.82
N GLY A 147 11.96 -15.12 2.46
CA GLY A 147 11.16 -14.06 1.85
C GLY A 147 11.93 -12.77 1.53
N MET A 148 13.04 -12.50 2.22
CA MET A 148 13.92 -11.36 1.94
C MET A 148 14.93 -11.65 0.81
N ILE A 149 15.40 -12.90 0.69
CA ILE A 149 16.42 -13.34 -0.28
C ILE A 149 15.83 -13.59 -1.66
N SER A 150 14.67 -14.24 -1.74
CA SER A 150 14.11 -14.77 -2.99
C SER A 150 14.15 -13.71 -4.11
N ASP A 151 15.02 -13.95 -5.11
CA ASP A 151 15.01 -13.29 -6.43
C ASP A 151 13.87 -13.87 -7.30
N THR A 152 13.32 -14.99 -6.86
CA THR A 152 12.10 -15.57 -7.39
C THR A 152 10.93 -14.68 -7.00
N GLU A 153 10.23 -14.22 -8.03
CA GLU A 153 8.83 -14.59 -8.30
C GLU A 153 8.44 -15.95 -7.67
N GLU A 154 8.57 -16.10 -6.36
CA GLU A 154 8.16 -17.31 -5.68
C GLU A 154 6.64 -17.25 -5.63
N GLU A 155 6.05 -18.09 -6.49
CA GLU A 155 4.80 -18.81 -6.23
C GLU A 155 4.40 -18.62 -4.78
N VAL A 156 3.43 -17.73 -4.59
CA VAL A 156 2.81 -17.45 -3.31
C VAL A 156 2.58 -18.81 -2.62
N PRO A 157 3.17 -19.09 -1.44
CA PRO A 157 2.83 -20.30 -0.71
C PRO A 157 1.33 -20.24 -0.33
N GLY A 158 0.57 -20.92 -1.17
CA GLY A 158 -0.85 -20.77 -1.37
C GLY A 158 -1.14 -19.70 -2.41
N GLU A 159 -1.49 -20.12 -3.64
CA GLU A 159 -2.36 -19.34 -4.54
C GLU A 159 -3.21 -18.40 -3.69
N ILE A 160 -3.09 -17.08 -3.90
CA ILE A 160 -4.16 -16.22 -3.43
C ILE A 160 -5.36 -16.76 -4.20
N ASP A 161 -6.21 -17.52 -3.51
CA ASP A 161 -7.35 -18.21 -4.09
C ASP A 161 -8.01 -17.25 -5.05
N SER A 162 -8.09 -17.63 -6.33
CA SER A 162 -8.66 -16.78 -7.38
C SER A 162 -10.06 -16.34 -6.98
N VAL A 163 -10.77 -17.15 -6.18
CA VAL A 163 -12.06 -16.80 -5.57
C VAL A 163 -11.94 -15.65 -4.57
N VAL A 164 -10.88 -15.56 -3.77
CA VAL A 164 -10.62 -14.44 -2.86
C VAL A 164 -10.32 -13.17 -3.64
N VAL A 165 -9.53 -13.26 -4.71
CA VAL A 165 -9.23 -12.12 -5.60
C VAL A 165 -10.47 -11.67 -6.35
N GLU A 166 -11.23 -12.59 -6.95
CA GLU A 166 -12.49 -12.30 -7.61
C GLU A 166 -13.52 -11.72 -6.63
N THR A 167 -13.59 -12.25 -5.41
CA THR A 167 -14.49 -11.72 -4.38
C THR A 167 -14.05 -10.32 -3.97
N PHE A 168 -12.75 -10.04 -3.94
CA PHE A 168 -12.23 -8.71 -3.69
C PHE A 168 -12.55 -7.76 -4.83
N ILE A 169 -12.29 -8.14 -6.09
CA ILE A 169 -12.63 -7.36 -7.28
C ILE A 169 -14.12 -7.09 -7.34
N LYS A 170 -14.97 -8.10 -7.08
CA LYS A 170 -16.43 -7.92 -6.99
C LYS A 170 -16.80 -6.94 -5.89
N LYS A 171 -16.31 -7.12 -4.66
CA LYS A 171 -16.60 -6.21 -3.53
C LYS A 171 -16.07 -4.80 -3.78
N PHE A 172 -14.90 -4.68 -4.39
CA PHE A 172 -14.28 -3.42 -4.78
C PHE A 172 -15.16 -2.74 -5.82
N ASN A 173 -15.43 -3.38 -6.96
CA ASN A 173 -16.29 -2.85 -8.01
C ASN A 173 -17.66 -2.49 -7.47
N THR A 174 -18.29 -3.30 -6.61
CA THR A 174 -19.58 -2.96 -5.98
C THR A 174 -19.49 -1.77 -5.02
N LYS A 175 -18.41 -1.65 -4.23
CA LYS A 175 -18.24 -0.55 -3.25
C LYS A 175 -17.85 0.78 -3.90
N TYR A 176 -17.16 0.72 -5.04
CA TYR A 176 -16.62 1.89 -5.74
C TYR A 176 -17.23 2.09 -7.14
N ASP A 177 -18.37 1.44 -7.42
CA ASP A 177 -19.00 1.47 -8.75
C ASP A 177 -19.36 2.90 -9.17
N VAL A 178 -19.82 3.68 -8.19
CA VAL A 178 -20.18 5.09 -8.32
C VAL A 178 -18.97 5.92 -7.88
N GLY A 179 -18.33 6.59 -8.84
CA GLY A 179 -17.31 7.62 -8.57
C GLY A 179 -15.92 7.36 -9.14
N LEU A 180 -15.59 6.13 -9.55
CA LEU A 180 -14.36 5.83 -10.29
C LEU A 180 -14.61 5.79 -11.79
N LEU A 181 -13.63 6.25 -12.55
CA LEU A 181 -13.61 6.08 -14.00
C LEU A 181 -13.35 4.63 -14.35
N GLU A 182 -13.86 4.16 -15.50
CA GLU A 182 -13.60 2.79 -15.95
C GLU A 182 -12.10 2.49 -16.08
N GLU A 183 -11.33 3.50 -16.46
CA GLU A 183 -9.87 3.43 -16.58
C GLU A 183 -9.17 3.30 -15.21
N GLN A 184 -9.74 3.94 -14.18
CA GLN A 184 -9.28 3.85 -12.80
C GLN A 184 -9.65 2.49 -12.19
N LYS A 185 -10.88 2.00 -12.47
CA LYS A 185 -11.31 0.65 -12.08
C LYS A 185 -10.39 -0.40 -12.69
N LYS A 186 -10.07 -0.29 -13.99
CA LYS A 186 -9.12 -1.17 -14.66
C LYS A 186 -7.74 -1.14 -14.01
N LEU A 187 -7.17 0.04 -13.80
CA LEU A 187 -5.86 0.17 -13.16
C LEU A 187 -5.82 -0.50 -11.78
N LEU A 188 -6.85 -0.26 -10.96
CA LEU A 188 -6.93 -0.83 -9.62
C LEU A 188 -7.16 -2.35 -9.66
N ASN A 189 -7.98 -2.86 -10.58
CA ASN A 189 -8.15 -4.29 -10.78
C ASN A 189 -6.84 -4.96 -11.20
N TYR A 190 -6.10 -4.38 -12.14
CA TYR A 190 -4.77 -4.88 -12.50
C TYR A 190 -3.78 -4.78 -11.34
N TYR A 191 -3.88 -3.75 -10.52
CA TYR A 191 -3.07 -3.67 -9.31
C TYR A 191 -3.42 -4.77 -8.31
N ILE A 192 -4.70 -5.11 -8.16
CA ILE A 192 -5.15 -6.20 -7.29
C ILE A 192 -4.72 -7.56 -7.85
N THR A 193 -4.83 -7.78 -9.16
CA THR A 193 -4.37 -9.04 -9.80
C THR A 193 -2.86 -9.12 -9.86
N SER A 194 -2.14 -7.99 -9.80
CA SER A 194 -0.67 -7.93 -9.77
C SER A 194 -0.03 -8.75 -8.66
N PHE A 195 -0.78 -8.98 -7.57
CA PHE A 195 -0.36 -9.81 -6.45
C PHE A 195 -0.43 -11.32 -6.74
N VAL A 196 -1.01 -11.72 -7.88
CA VAL A 196 -1.19 -13.12 -8.32
C VAL A 196 -0.39 -13.43 -9.59
N ASP A 197 -0.40 -12.53 -10.58
CA ASP A 197 0.19 -12.74 -11.91
C ASP A 197 1.61 -12.15 -12.05
N ASN A 198 2.26 -11.81 -10.93
CA ASN A 198 3.55 -11.14 -10.91
C ASN A 198 3.56 -9.79 -11.68
N SER A 199 2.44 -9.07 -11.63
CA SER A 199 2.27 -7.70 -12.15
C SER A 199 2.43 -7.55 -13.67
N LEU A 200 2.37 -8.65 -14.44
CA LEU A 200 2.55 -8.59 -15.88
C LEU A 200 1.43 -7.77 -16.54
N GLU A 201 0.17 -8.08 -16.25
CA GLU A 201 -0.98 -7.35 -16.80
C GLU A 201 -0.96 -5.89 -16.37
N LEU A 202 -0.59 -5.62 -15.11
CA LEU A 202 -0.46 -4.26 -14.59
C LEU A 202 0.61 -3.47 -15.34
N LYS A 203 1.79 -4.06 -15.59
CA LYS A 203 2.89 -3.39 -16.32
C LYS A 203 2.49 -3.11 -17.77
N MET A 204 1.84 -4.06 -18.44
CA MET A 204 1.33 -3.86 -19.80
C MET A 204 0.31 -2.72 -19.83
N PHE A 205 -0.70 -2.77 -18.96
CA PHE A 205 -1.72 -1.74 -18.87
C PHE A 205 -1.11 -0.37 -18.54
N LEU A 206 -0.19 -0.28 -17.57
CA LEU A 206 0.47 0.98 -17.21
C LEU A 206 1.26 1.58 -18.38
N ASN A 207 1.98 0.76 -19.14
CA ASN A 207 2.74 1.26 -20.29
C ASN A 207 1.83 1.86 -21.38
N GLU A 208 0.72 1.18 -21.68
CA GLU A 208 -0.28 1.66 -22.62
C GLU A 208 -0.98 2.92 -22.09
N GLU A 209 -1.38 2.90 -20.83
CA GLU A 209 -2.15 3.97 -20.21
C GLU A 209 -1.32 5.23 -19.99
N ILE A 210 -0.06 5.10 -19.55
CA ILE A 210 0.87 6.24 -19.46
C ILE A 210 1.07 6.87 -20.84
N SER A 211 1.25 6.05 -21.89
CA SER A 211 1.39 6.55 -23.26
C SER A 211 0.13 7.30 -23.72
N ARG A 212 -1.06 6.74 -23.44
CA ARG A 212 -2.35 7.38 -23.75
C ARG A 212 -2.51 8.72 -23.03
N LEU A 213 -2.24 8.74 -21.72
CA LEU A 213 -2.37 9.93 -20.87
C LEU A 213 -1.41 11.03 -21.31
N LYS A 214 -0.16 10.69 -21.66
CA LYS A 214 0.79 11.67 -22.21
C LYS A 214 0.27 12.33 -23.48
N THR A 215 -0.25 11.53 -24.41
CA THR A 215 -0.82 12.05 -25.66
C THR A 215 -2.01 12.97 -25.35
N LYS A 216 -2.94 12.53 -24.51
CA LYS A 216 -4.12 13.31 -24.12
C LYS A 216 -3.78 14.60 -23.39
N LEU A 217 -2.82 14.58 -22.46
CA LEU A 217 -2.38 15.78 -21.75
C LEU A 217 -1.58 16.74 -22.64
N THR A 218 -0.91 16.24 -23.67
CA THR A 218 -0.26 17.10 -24.67
C THR A 218 -1.30 17.79 -25.56
N GLU A 219 -2.36 17.07 -25.95
CA GLU A 219 -3.54 17.64 -26.62
C GLU A 219 -4.25 18.67 -25.72
N ALA A 220 -4.35 18.39 -24.42
CA ALA A 220 -5.01 19.24 -23.43
C ALA A 220 -4.40 20.64 -23.32
N ILE A 221 -3.09 20.79 -23.57
CA ILE A 221 -2.40 22.09 -23.57
C ILE A 221 -3.01 23.06 -24.61
N MET A 222 -3.59 22.52 -25.68
CA MET A 222 -4.21 23.31 -26.75
C MET A 222 -5.70 23.57 -26.53
N VAL A 223 -6.30 23.01 -25.48
CA VAL A 223 -7.71 23.22 -25.14
C VAL A 223 -7.84 24.55 -24.40
N ASP A 224 -8.80 25.39 -24.80
CA ASP A 224 -8.97 26.76 -24.27
C ASP A 224 -8.96 26.85 -22.74
N CYS A 225 -9.53 25.86 -22.04
CA CYS A 225 -9.58 25.83 -20.58
C CYS A 225 -8.19 25.72 -19.90
N ILE A 226 -7.18 25.22 -20.62
CA ILE A 226 -5.78 25.19 -20.18
C ILE A 226 -4.98 26.28 -20.91
N ALA A 227 -5.14 26.40 -22.23
CA ALA A 227 -4.36 27.29 -23.08
C ALA A 227 -4.46 28.78 -22.66
N SER A 228 -5.58 29.16 -22.06
CA SER A 228 -5.83 30.52 -21.58
C SER A 228 -5.08 30.89 -20.29
N ASP A 229 -4.48 29.91 -19.59
CA ASP A 229 -3.74 30.11 -18.34
C ASP A 229 -2.35 29.47 -18.43
N GLU A 230 -1.32 30.33 -18.52
CA GLU A 230 0.09 29.94 -18.61
C GLU A 230 0.52 29.03 -17.44
N THR A 231 -0.04 29.23 -16.24
CA THR A 231 0.27 28.39 -15.08
C THR A 231 -0.33 26.99 -15.19
N MET A 232 -1.50 26.87 -15.82
CA MET A 232 -2.16 25.58 -16.08
C MET A 232 -1.43 24.82 -17.19
N VAL A 233 -0.93 25.54 -18.21
CA VAL A 233 -0.06 24.98 -19.26
C VAL A 233 1.20 24.38 -18.65
N ASP A 234 1.91 25.13 -17.80
CA ASP A 234 3.17 24.68 -17.21
C ASP A 234 2.98 23.50 -16.26
N LYS A 235 1.93 23.52 -15.44
CA LYS A 235 1.58 22.37 -14.58
C LYS A 235 1.23 21.13 -15.40
N THR A 236 0.50 21.29 -16.51
CA THR A 236 0.15 20.16 -17.39
C THR A 236 1.41 19.56 -18.02
N LYS A 237 2.36 20.39 -18.47
CA LYS A 237 3.67 19.92 -18.94
C LYS A 237 4.45 19.18 -17.86
N ALA A 238 4.43 19.68 -16.62
CA ALA A 238 5.09 19.02 -15.50
C ALA A 238 4.50 17.63 -15.20
N VAL A 239 3.18 17.45 -15.34
CA VAL A 239 2.53 16.13 -15.21
C VAL A 239 2.98 15.19 -16.35
N VAL A 240 3.05 15.68 -17.59
CA VAL A 240 3.56 14.90 -18.73
C VAL A 240 5.00 14.45 -18.50
N GLN A 241 5.86 15.34 -18.00
CA GLN A 241 7.25 15.02 -17.66
C GLN A 241 7.33 13.96 -16.56
N LYS A 242 6.52 14.10 -15.50
CA LYS A 242 6.48 13.12 -14.41
C LYS A 242 6.03 11.73 -14.88
N LEU A 243 5.08 11.67 -15.81
CA LEU A 243 4.66 10.41 -16.44
C LEU A 243 5.78 9.77 -17.29
N ASP A 244 6.66 10.58 -17.87
CA ASP A 244 7.81 10.10 -18.65
C ASP A 244 8.87 9.40 -17.79
N GLU A 245 9.07 9.89 -16.57
CA GLU A 245 10.04 9.32 -15.61
C GLU A 245 9.68 7.88 -15.20
N PHE A 246 8.40 7.52 -15.26
CA PHE A 246 7.91 6.19 -14.87
C PHE A 246 8.26 5.07 -15.85
N LYS A 247 8.76 5.38 -17.04
CA LYS A 247 9.16 4.37 -18.04
C LYS A 247 10.24 3.41 -17.52
N ASN A 248 11.03 3.84 -16.53
CA ASN A 248 12.14 3.08 -15.97
C ASN A 248 11.97 2.75 -14.47
N GLU A 249 10.82 3.09 -13.87
CA GLU A 249 10.59 2.91 -12.43
C GLU A 249 9.84 1.60 -12.14
N SER A 250 10.13 0.96 -11.00
CA SER A 250 9.29 -0.12 -10.49
C SER A 250 7.91 0.42 -10.12
N VAL A 251 6.84 -0.35 -10.37
CA VAL A 251 5.46 0.06 -10.06
C VAL A 251 5.31 0.31 -8.56
N SER A 252 5.31 1.58 -8.17
CA SER A 252 5.19 2.04 -6.79
C SER A 252 3.80 2.63 -6.54
N GLU A 253 3.44 2.82 -5.27
CA GLU A 253 2.19 3.49 -4.89
C GLU A 253 2.12 4.92 -5.46
N GLU A 254 3.27 5.59 -5.60
CA GLU A 254 3.36 6.92 -6.21
C GLU A 254 3.02 6.90 -7.70
N VAL A 255 3.50 5.89 -8.44
CA VAL A 255 3.17 5.71 -9.87
C VAL A 255 1.65 5.55 -10.01
N LEU A 256 1.04 4.66 -9.25
CA LEU A 256 -0.39 4.38 -9.30
C LEU A 256 -1.23 5.63 -8.99
N LEU A 257 -0.92 6.33 -7.89
CA LEU A 257 -1.63 7.55 -7.51
C LEU A 257 -1.48 8.65 -8.56
N THR A 258 -0.32 8.75 -9.20
CA THR A 258 -0.07 9.75 -10.24
C THR A 258 -0.89 9.43 -11.50
N VAL A 259 -0.92 8.17 -11.93
CA VAL A 259 -1.72 7.73 -13.09
C VAL A 259 -3.22 7.92 -12.82
N LEU A 260 -3.72 7.55 -11.63
CA LEU A 260 -5.13 7.77 -11.27
C LEU A 260 -5.53 9.25 -11.33
N LYS A 261 -4.68 10.15 -10.85
CA LYS A 261 -4.90 11.60 -10.91
C LYS A 261 -4.84 12.12 -12.33
N ALA A 262 -3.90 11.64 -13.14
CA ALA A 262 -3.80 12.00 -14.55
C ALA A 262 -5.04 11.55 -15.34
N GLN A 263 -5.58 10.35 -15.07
CA GLN A 263 -6.86 9.89 -15.63
C GLN A 263 -8.02 10.84 -15.28
N SER A 264 -8.11 11.28 -14.02
CA SER A 264 -9.12 12.27 -13.62
C SER A 264 -8.94 13.61 -14.34
N LEU A 265 -7.70 14.12 -14.41
CA LEU A 265 -7.40 15.38 -15.09
C LEU A 265 -7.78 15.34 -16.57
N VAL A 266 -7.43 14.27 -17.28
CA VAL A 266 -7.81 14.11 -18.70
C VAL A 266 -9.33 14.13 -18.85
N LYS A 267 -10.07 13.43 -17.99
CA LYS A 267 -11.53 13.46 -18.05
C LYS A 267 -12.09 14.85 -17.79
N GLU A 268 -11.63 15.53 -16.74
CA GLU A 268 -12.08 16.88 -16.39
C GLU A 268 -11.86 17.86 -17.56
N VAL A 269 -10.72 17.77 -18.24
CA VAL A 269 -10.41 18.64 -19.39
C VAL A 269 -11.32 18.38 -20.58
N PHE A 270 -11.54 17.11 -20.95
CA PHE A 270 -12.22 16.77 -22.21
C PHE A 270 -13.73 16.52 -22.09
N GLU A 271 -14.23 16.11 -20.92
CA GLU A 271 -15.68 15.90 -20.69
C GLU A 271 -16.36 17.09 -20.00
N ASP A 272 -15.72 17.72 -19.01
CA ASP A 272 -16.31 18.86 -18.29
C ASP A 272 -15.94 20.22 -18.90
N GLY A 273 -14.82 20.30 -19.64
CA GLY A 273 -14.42 21.50 -20.40
C GLY A 273 -15.26 21.80 -21.64
N ASN A 274 -16.06 20.83 -22.12
CA ASN A 274 -16.97 20.98 -23.27
C ASN A 274 -18.40 21.40 -22.87
N ARG A 275 -18.65 21.70 -21.58
CA ARG A 275 -19.98 22.09 -21.05
C ARG A 275 -20.14 23.58 -20.76
N ASN A 276 -19.21 24.42 -21.22
CA ASN A 276 -19.35 25.88 -21.20
C ASN A 276 -19.44 26.44 -22.62
#